data_AF-A0AAV5YN25-F1
#
_entry.id   AF-A0AAV5YN25-F1
#
_cell.length_a   1.000
_cell.length_b   1.000
_cell.length_c   1.000
_cell.angle_alpha   90.00
_cell.angle_beta   90.00
_cell.angle_gamma   90.00
#
_symmetry.space_group_name_H-M   'P 1'
#
loop_
_entity.id
_entity.type
_entity.pdbx_description
1 polymer ?
#
loop_
_entity_poly.entity_id
_entity_poly.type
_entity_poly.pdbx_seq_one_letter_code
_entity_poly.pdbx_strand_id
1 'polypeptide(L)'
;MTTLLPTAAVSVPSVLVVLPTPPGKGLPPDTVIAGLPLLRRIVLAATRAGFERILVHPGACPEPRLLEGTGAVVLDGGAGTPSPDRVVLLPVNVLPQARWLRGLREM
;
A
#
# COMPACT_ATOMS: atom_id res chain seq x y z
N MET A 1 -7.45 10.77 -42.66
CA MET A 1 -6.80 9.79 -41.76
C MET A 1 -6.31 10.55 -40.54
N THR A 2 -7.08 10.55 -39.46
CA THR A 2 -6.75 11.29 -38.23
C THR A 2 -6.06 10.35 -37.26
N THR A 3 -4.76 10.53 -37.08
CA THR A 3 -3.97 9.77 -36.09
C THR A 3 -4.25 10.34 -34.70
N LEU A 4 -4.89 9.56 -33.83
CA LEU A 4 -5.02 9.89 -32.41
C LEU A 4 -3.66 9.61 -31.74
N LEU A 5 -3.03 10.66 -31.24
CA LEU A 5 -1.89 10.54 -30.33
C LEU A 5 -2.34 9.79 -29.07
N PRO A 6 -1.59 8.80 -28.57
CA PRO A 6 -1.92 8.15 -27.32
C PRO A 6 -1.82 9.19 -26.19
N THR A 7 -2.94 9.47 -25.53
CA THR A 7 -2.94 10.11 -24.21
C THR A 7 -2.17 9.19 -23.28
N ALA A 8 -0.90 9.49 -23.04
CA ALA A 8 -0.21 8.94 -21.90
C ALA A 8 -0.99 9.39 -20.67
N ALA A 9 -1.63 8.44 -19.99
CA ALA A 9 -2.31 8.73 -18.73
C ALA A 9 -1.27 9.34 -17.79
N VAL A 10 -1.53 10.56 -17.33
CA VAL A 10 -0.69 11.22 -16.32
C VAL A 10 -0.74 10.33 -15.08
N SER A 11 0.38 9.67 -14.75
CA SER A 11 0.48 8.85 -13.54
C SER A 11 0.52 9.80 -12.35
N VAL A 12 -0.59 9.86 -11.62
CA VAL A 12 -0.70 10.67 -10.41
C VAL A 12 0.13 10.00 -9.32
N PRO A 13 1.17 10.65 -8.76
CA PRO A 13 2.01 10.05 -7.73
C PRO A 13 1.14 9.71 -6.52
N SER A 14 1.00 8.41 -6.27
CA SER A 14 0.04 7.86 -5.30
C SER A 14 0.75 7.00 -4.25
N VAL A 15 0.41 7.27 -2.99
CA VAL A 15 1.03 6.64 -1.84
C VAL A 15 -0.02 5.87 -1.06
N LEU A 16 0.27 4.61 -0.74
CA LEU A 16 -0.50 3.83 0.22
C LEU A 16 0.19 3.89 1.58
N VAL A 17 -0.56 4.25 2.63
CA VAL A 17 -0.08 4.20 4.02
C VAL A 17 -0.84 3.13 4.78
N VAL A 18 -0.12 2.14 5.28
CA VAL A 18 -0.67 1.08 6.13
C VAL A 18 -0.62 1.52 7.59
N LEU A 19 -1.78 1.56 8.24
CA LEU A 19 -1.96 2.04 9.60
C LEU A 19 -2.17 0.89 10.59
N PRO A 20 -1.75 1.04 11.86
CA PRO A 20 -2.03 0.06 12.88
C PRO A 20 -3.52 -0.03 13.14
N THR A 21 -4.00 -1.22 13.46
CA THR A 21 -5.36 -1.42 13.97
C THR A 21 -5.40 -1.20 15.48
N PRO A 22 -6.52 -0.72 16.05
CA PRO A 22 -6.69 -0.66 17.48
C PRO A 22 -6.54 -2.06 18.11
N PRO A 23 -5.95 -2.16 19.31
CA PRO A 23 -5.81 -3.43 20.02
C PRO A 23 -7.17 -4.09 20.21
N GLY A 24 -7.22 -5.42 20.04
CA GLY A 24 -8.45 -6.20 20.16
C GLY A 24 -9.43 -6.08 18.98
N LYS A 25 -9.06 -5.40 17.88
CA LYS A 25 -9.86 -5.36 16.65
C LYS A 25 -9.07 -5.84 15.42
N GLY A 26 -9.60 -6.85 14.75
CA GLY A 26 -9.09 -7.34 13.46
C GLY A 26 -8.05 -8.44 13.56
N LEU A 27 -7.46 -8.79 12.41
CA LEU A 27 -6.42 -9.80 12.32
C LEU A 27 -5.04 -9.19 12.63
N PRO A 28 -4.18 -9.88 13.39
CA PRO A 28 -2.77 -9.54 13.54
C PRO A 28 -2.05 -9.40 12.18
N PRO A 29 -1.06 -8.50 12.04
CA PRO A 29 -0.35 -8.25 10.77
C PRO A 29 0.45 -9.45 10.26
N ASP A 30 0.86 -10.35 11.16
CA ASP A 30 1.56 -11.61 10.93
C ASP A 30 0.63 -12.78 10.59
N THR A 31 -0.69 -12.60 10.70
CA THR A 31 -1.68 -13.63 10.37
C THR A 31 -1.46 -14.14 8.95
N VAL A 32 -1.23 -15.44 8.82
CA VAL A 32 -1.00 -16.07 7.52
C VAL A 32 -2.34 -16.31 6.80
N ILE A 33 -2.47 -15.75 5.61
CA ILE A 33 -3.65 -15.90 4.75
C ILE A 33 -3.18 -16.44 3.39
N ALA A 34 -3.61 -17.66 3.06
CA ALA A 34 -3.19 -18.36 1.83
C ALA A 34 -1.65 -18.35 1.65
N GLY A 35 -0.92 -18.69 2.72
CA GLY A 35 0.54 -18.88 2.70
C GLY A 35 1.40 -17.62 2.85
N LEU A 36 0.80 -16.43 3.01
CA LEU A 36 1.53 -15.18 3.21
C LEU A 36 1.00 -14.39 4.41
N PRO A 37 1.86 -13.72 5.19
CA PRO A 37 1.42 -12.80 6.23
C PRO A 37 0.53 -11.69 5.66
N LEU A 38 -0.48 -11.28 6.43
CA LEU A 38 -1.46 -10.26 6.02
C LEU A 38 -0.79 -8.97 5.56
N LEU A 39 0.17 -8.46 6.32
CA LEU A 39 0.92 -7.26 5.96
C LEU A 39 1.62 -7.41 4.60
N ARG A 40 2.26 -8.57 4.36
CA ARG A 40 2.93 -8.87 3.08
C ARG A 40 1.93 -8.91 1.93
N ARG A 41 0.74 -9.45 2.14
CA ARG A 41 -0.32 -9.48 1.12
C ARG A 41 -0.81 -8.09 0.75
N ILE A 42 -1.01 -7.23 1.75
CA ILE A 42 -1.42 -5.84 1.54
C ILE A 42 -0.41 -5.14 0.62
N VAL A 43 0.88 -5.24 0.95
CA VAL A 43 1.97 -4.64 0.20
C VAL A 43 2.05 -5.18 -1.24
N LEU A 44 1.94 -6.49 -1.41
CA LEU A 44 1.94 -7.11 -2.75
C LEU A 44 0.69 -6.73 -3.57
N ALA A 45 -0.47 -6.60 -2.93
CA ALA A 45 -1.69 -6.15 -3.59
C ALA A 45 -1.56 -4.69 -4.04
N ALA A 46 -0.98 -3.83 -3.20
CA ALA A 46 -0.73 -2.42 -3.51
C ALA A 46 0.28 -2.25 -4.65
N THR A 47 1.36 -3.05 -4.63
CA THR A 47 2.35 -3.06 -5.72
C THR A 47 1.68 -3.44 -7.05
N ARG A 48 0.84 -4.49 -7.05
CA ARG A 48 0.07 -4.90 -8.25
C ARG A 48 -1.01 -3.90 -8.67
N ALA A 49 -1.51 -3.10 -7.73
CA ALA A 49 -2.43 -2.00 -8.01
C ALA A 49 -1.71 -0.78 -8.62
N GLY A 50 -0.38 -0.75 -8.56
CA GLY A 50 0.47 0.28 -9.14
C GLY A 50 0.71 1.49 -8.24
N PHE A 51 0.68 1.30 -6.91
CA PHE A 51 1.16 2.33 -5.99
C PHE A 51 2.68 2.43 -6.10
N GLU A 52 3.18 3.63 -6.36
CA GLU A 52 4.62 3.89 -6.54
C GLU A 52 5.35 3.84 -5.20
N ARG A 53 4.65 4.15 -4.11
CA ARG A 53 5.21 4.13 -2.76
C ARG A 53 4.23 3.52 -1.78
N ILE A 54 4.74 2.61 -0.96
CA ILE A 54 3.97 1.92 0.08
C ILE A 54 4.70 2.18 1.40
N LEU A 55 4.03 2.90 2.29
CA LEU A 55 4.54 3.29 3.59
C LEU A 55 3.81 2.49 4.66
N VAL A 56 4.53 2.00 5.65
CA VAL A 56 3.96 1.20 6.74
C VAL A 56 4.24 1.89 8.05
N HIS A 57 3.21 2.23 8.81
CA HIS A 57 3.38 2.79 10.14
C HIS A 57 4.12 1.78 11.05
N PRO A 58 5.05 2.21 11.92
CA PRO A 58 5.84 1.30 12.76
C PRO A 58 4.95 0.40 13.64
N GLY A 59 3.87 0.93 14.20
CA GLY A 59 2.88 0.13 14.95
C GLY A 59 2.11 -0.91 14.11
N ALA A 60 2.13 -0.83 12.78
CA ALA A 60 1.53 -1.82 11.89
C ALA A 60 2.52 -2.92 11.46
N CYS A 61 3.82 -2.73 11.73
CA CYS A 61 4.90 -3.65 11.39
C CYS A 61 5.69 -3.98 12.67
N PRO A 62 5.18 -4.88 13.53
CA PRO A 62 5.88 -5.28 14.75
C PRO A 62 7.21 -5.97 14.45
N GLU A 63 7.30 -6.66 13.30
CA GLU A 63 8.48 -7.36 12.85
C GLU A 63 8.86 -6.93 11.43
N PRO A 64 10.03 -6.31 11.20
CA PRO A 64 10.49 -5.89 9.88
C PRO A 64 10.57 -7.05 8.87
N ARG A 65 10.78 -8.29 9.35
CA ARG A 65 10.85 -9.50 8.54
C ARG A 65 9.59 -9.75 7.70
N LEU A 66 8.43 -9.26 8.15
CA LEU A 66 7.16 -9.38 7.43
C LEU A 66 7.17 -8.64 6.08
N LEU A 67 8.05 -7.65 5.93
CA LEU A 67 8.21 -6.85 4.71
C LEU A 67 9.39 -7.31 3.84
N GLU A 68 10.15 -8.34 4.25
CA GLU A 68 11.28 -8.84 3.47
C GLU A 68 10.87 -9.24 2.04
N GLY A 69 11.70 -8.86 1.08
CA GLY A 69 11.42 -9.08 -0.35
C GLY A 69 10.23 -8.25 -0.88
N THR A 70 9.86 -7.17 -0.19
CA THR A 70 8.90 -6.17 -0.69
C THR A 70 9.56 -4.80 -0.79
N GLY A 71 9.00 -3.91 -1.61
CA GLY A 71 9.47 -2.51 -1.73
C GLY A 71 8.84 -1.54 -0.72
N ALA A 72 8.14 -2.05 0.29
CA ALA A 72 7.50 -1.19 1.30
C ALA A 72 8.54 -0.63 2.29
N VAL A 73 8.31 0.60 2.72
CA VAL A 73 9.18 1.32 3.66
C VAL A 73 8.42 1.56 4.95
N VAL A 74 9.04 1.26 6.09
CA VAL A 74 8.47 1.62 7.39
C VAL A 74 8.64 3.12 7.58
N LEU A 75 7.56 3.81 7.96
CA LEU A 75 7.59 5.23 8.25
C LEU A 75 8.59 5.50 9.39
N ASP A 76 9.66 6.21 9.07
CA ASP A 76 10.47 6.93 10.03
C ASP A 76 9.99 8.39 10.07
N GLY A 77 10.20 9.08 11.19
CA GLY A 77 9.80 10.50 11.34
C GLY A 77 10.60 11.47 10.47
N GLY A 78 11.26 10.99 9.40
CA GLY A 78 12.16 11.73 8.54
C GLY A 78 11.43 12.62 7.53
N ALA A 79 11.98 13.81 7.30
CA ALA A 79 11.42 14.81 6.42
C ALA A 79 11.56 14.45 4.93
N GLY A 80 10.52 14.74 4.15
CA GLY A 80 10.64 14.94 2.69
C GLY A 80 10.07 13.82 1.82
N THR A 81 8.81 13.44 2.01
CA THR A 81 8.04 12.89 0.89
C THR A 81 7.59 14.04 -0.01
N PRO A 82 7.82 14.00 -1.34
CA PRO A 82 7.13 14.91 -2.25
C PRO A 82 5.63 14.77 -1.97
N SER A 83 4.90 15.89 -1.90
CA SER A 83 3.46 15.89 -1.64
C SER A 83 2.79 15.00 -2.67
N PRO A 84 2.31 13.80 -2.30
CA PRO A 84 1.62 12.98 -3.26
C PRO A 84 0.30 13.65 -3.57
N ASP A 85 -0.09 13.65 -4.83
CA ASP A 85 -1.42 14.11 -5.23
C ASP A 85 -2.52 13.22 -4.63
N ARG A 86 -2.16 11.99 -4.22
CA ARG A 86 -3.08 11.05 -3.59
C ARG A 86 -2.47 10.22 -2.48
N VAL A 87 -3.15 10.22 -1.33
CA VAL A 87 -2.85 9.35 -0.18
C VAL A 87 -4.02 8.42 0.08
N VAL A 88 -3.75 7.12 0.08
CA VAL A 88 -4.73 6.10 0.50
C VAL A 88 -4.30 5.57 1.86
N LEU A 89 -5.21 5.63 2.83
CA LEU A 89 -4.99 5.10 4.17
C LEU A 89 -5.67 3.73 4.30
N LEU A 90 -4.94 2.72 4.75
CA LEU A 90 -5.47 1.36 4.91
C LEU A 90 -5.07 0.77 6.27
N PRO A 91 -6.02 0.37 7.12
CA PRO A 91 -5.67 -0.32 8.37
C PRO A 91 -5.20 -1.76 8.11
N VAL A 92 -4.27 -2.24 8.94
CA VAL A 92 -3.60 -3.55 8.79
C VAL A 92 -4.46 -4.77 9.17
N ASN A 93 -5.79 -4.61 9.24
CA ASN A 93 -6.75 -5.69 9.46
C ASN A 93 -7.64 -5.99 8.23
N VAL A 94 -7.43 -5.30 7.12
CA VAL A 94 -8.21 -5.49 5.89
C VAL A 94 -7.43 -6.38 4.93
N LEU A 95 -8.14 -7.24 4.21
CA LEU A 95 -7.58 -8.04 3.12
C LEU A 95 -7.91 -7.39 1.76
N PRO A 96 -7.09 -6.45 1.26
CA PRO A 96 -7.40 -5.75 0.02
C PRO A 96 -7.21 -6.65 -1.21
N GLN A 97 -8.04 -6.42 -2.22
CA GLN A 97 -7.82 -6.92 -3.57
C GLN A 97 -7.18 -5.82 -4.44
N ALA A 98 -6.24 -6.19 -5.31
CA ALA A 98 -5.54 -5.22 -6.16
C ALA A 98 -6.50 -4.36 -7.01
N ARG A 99 -7.63 -4.93 -7.47
CA ARG A 99 -8.66 -4.18 -8.23
C ARG A 99 -9.30 -3.05 -7.41
N TRP A 100 -9.52 -3.24 -6.11
CA TRP A 100 -10.09 -2.22 -5.23
C TRP A 100 -9.10 -1.10 -4.98
N LEU A 101 -7.85 -1.46 -4.69
CA LEU A 101 -6.77 -0.50 -4.50
C LEU A 101 -6.50 0.31 -5.77
N ARG A 102 -6.59 -0.31 -6.95
CA ARG A 102 -6.48 0.39 -8.23
C ARG A 102 -7.59 1.43 -8.41
N GLY A 103 -8.84 1.06 -8.13
CA GLY A 103 -9.96 1.99 -8.17
C GLY A 103 -9.75 3.19 -7.24
N LEU A 104 -9.29 2.96 -6.00
CA LEU A 104 -9.00 4.06 -5.05
C LEU A 104 -7.88 5.00 -5.53
N ARG A 105 -6.90 4.46 -6.25
CA ARG A 105 -5.79 5.22 -6.84
C ARG A 105 -6.24 6.10 -8.02
N GLU A 106 -7.24 5.63 -8.77
CA GLU A 106 -7.71 6.23 -10.03
C GLU A 106 -8.95 7.13 -9.90
N MET A 107 -9.64 7.06 -8.74
CA MET A 107 -10.54 8.13 -8.28
C MET A 107 -9.80 9.45 -8.13
#